data_AF-A0A4T0BUM7-F1
#
_entry.id   AF-A0A4T0BUM7-F1
#
_cell.length_a   1.000
_cell.length_b   1.000
_cell.length_c   1.000
_cell.angle_alpha   90.00
_cell.angle_beta   90.00
_cell.angle_gamma   90.00
#
_symmetry.space_group_name_H-M   'P 1'
#
loop_
_entity.id
_entity.type
_entity.pdbx_description
1 polymer ?
#
loop_
_entity_poly.entity_id
_entity_poly.type
_entity_poly.pdbx_seq_one_letter_code
_entity_poly.pdbx_strand_id
1 'polypeptide(L)'
;MRSTIAAASLFSTAAFAALYNESNANHTCALTDADSVLSCSSRANPLSVDSCCAETFGGLFLSTQFWSTYTGLESEGQLLPANDWTLHGLWPDFCNGSYTQYCDLNRQYDPTPSPNTTNSLPNGTVVPPYKGPNIGTFLEPFKKYDLLAWMNKYWINQGADNPSFWGHEFSKHATCFSTFDVPCYGPEYVEHQEVVEFFETAIQYYRRLPTWGWLSQAGIKPSNATTYSIGQFQTALTSSYGALPYIGCSGPRFNETAAGANSTDNGRTQISEVWYYFHAFGRPQRGQWLPTNATGSVTSCAKTANALRYPLRANGSTW
;
A
#
# COMPACT_ATOMS: atom_id res chain seq x y z
N MET A 1 -17.90 -62.73 10.03
CA MET A 1 -18.31 -61.33 9.78
C MET A 1 -17.27 -60.42 10.39
N ARG A 2 -16.47 -59.72 9.57
CA ARG A 2 -15.53 -58.70 10.03
C ARG A 2 -16.23 -57.35 9.87
N SER A 3 -16.59 -56.72 10.98
CA SER A 3 -17.17 -55.38 10.97
C SER A 3 -16.05 -54.36 10.83
N THR A 4 -15.97 -53.71 9.67
CA THR A 4 -15.16 -52.51 9.46
C THR A 4 -15.88 -51.32 10.10
N ILE A 5 -15.29 -50.78 11.16
CA ILE A 5 -15.72 -49.51 11.76
C ILE A 5 -15.15 -48.41 10.86
N ALA A 6 -16.03 -47.72 10.12
CA ALA A 6 -15.67 -46.51 9.41
C ALA A 6 -15.53 -45.38 10.44
N ALA A 7 -14.30 -44.88 10.61
CA ALA A 7 -14.06 -43.65 11.37
C ALA A 7 -14.61 -42.48 10.56
N ALA A 8 -15.71 -41.88 11.02
CA ALA A 8 -16.18 -40.60 10.50
C ALA A 8 -15.21 -39.51 10.96
N SER A 9 -14.35 -39.06 10.05
CA SER A 9 -13.56 -37.85 10.23
C SER A 9 -14.52 -36.65 10.29
N LEU A 10 -14.71 -36.09 11.49
CA LEU A 10 -15.34 -34.79 11.69
C LEU A 10 -14.45 -33.73 11.02
N PHE A 11 -14.84 -33.29 9.82
CA PHE A 11 -14.30 -32.05 9.26
C PHE A 11 -14.77 -30.90 10.14
N SER A 12 -13.88 -30.41 11.00
CA SER A 12 -14.06 -29.12 11.65
C SER A 12 -13.97 -28.04 10.58
N THR A 13 -15.11 -27.61 10.04
CA THR A 13 -15.18 -26.37 9.27
C THR A 13 -14.86 -25.25 10.25
N ALA A 14 -13.64 -24.73 10.21
CA ALA A 14 -13.35 -23.46 10.86
C ALA A 14 -14.34 -22.45 10.27
N ALA A 15 -15.21 -21.89 11.10
CA ALA A 15 -16.08 -20.81 10.68
C ALA A 15 -15.19 -19.59 10.47
N PHE A 16 -14.82 -19.32 9.22
CA PHE A 16 -14.16 -18.07 8.87
C PHE A 16 -15.16 -16.95 9.10
N ALA A 17 -14.81 -16.00 9.98
CA ALA A 17 -15.61 -14.80 10.14
C ALA A 17 -15.48 -13.98 8.85
N ALA A 18 -16.60 -13.75 8.16
CA ALA A 18 -16.64 -12.85 7.01
C ALA A 18 -16.78 -11.41 7.51
N LEU A 19 -15.87 -10.53 7.08
CA LEU A 19 -15.86 -9.15 7.53
C LEU A 19 -16.91 -8.30 6.81
N TYR A 20 -17.22 -8.62 5.55
CA TYR A 20 -18.14 -7.86 4.70
C TYR A 20 -19.25 -8.73 4.09
N ASN A 21 -19.66 -9.77 4.83
CA ASN A 21 -20.74 -10.68 4.48
C ASN A 21 -20.48 -11.51 3.21
N GLU A 22 -19.21 -11.83 2.97
CA GLU A 22 -18.77 -12.77 1.93
C GLU A 22 -19.14 -14.22 2.25
N SER A 23 -19.30 -15.02 1.20
CA SER A 23 -19.43 -16.47 1.34
C SER A 23 -18.07 -17.13 1.24
N ASN A 24 -17.90 -18.31 1.83
CA ASN A 24 -16.73 -19.17 1.62
C ASN A 24 -16.88 -20.09 0.39
N ALA A 25 -17.76 -19.76 -0.56
CA ALA A 25 -17.95 -20.53 -1.77
C ALA A 25 -16.83 -20.26 -2.77
N ASN A 26 -16.73 -21.05 -3.84
CA ASN A 26 -15.84 -20.71 -4.95
C ASN A 26 -16.46 -19.59 -5.80
N HIS A 27 -15.73 -18.49 -5.93
CA HIS A 27 -16.16 -17.30 -6.65
C HIS A 27 -15.59 -17.29 -8.08
N THR A 28 -16.43 -17.54 -9.08
CA THR A 28 -16.01 -17.42 -10.49
C THR A 28 -16.37 -16.04 -11.02
N CYS A 29 -15.56 -15.03 -10.68
CA CYS A 29 -15.85 -13.63 -11.02
C CYS A 29 -16.06 -13.37 -12.53
N ALA A 30 -15.43 -14.17 -13.39
CA ALA A 30 -15.60 -14.11 -14.84
C ALA A 30 -17.02 -14.45 -15.34
N LEU A 31 -17.86 -15.09 -14.51
CA LEU A 31 -19.27 -15.38 -14.82
C LEU A 31 -20.22 -14.28 -14.32
N THR A 32 -19.69 -13.21 -13.74
CA THR A 32 -20.46 -12.09 -13.18
C THR A 32 -20.15 -10.81 -13.94
N ASP A 33 -20.99 -9.79 -13.77
CA ASP A 33 -20.71 -8.45 -14.28
C ASP A 33 -19.76 -7.64 -13.37
N ALA A 34 -19.20 -8.25 -12.31
CA ALA A 34 -18.36 -7.58 -11.33
C ALA A 34 -17.12 -6.92 -11.97
N ASP A 35 -16.60 -7.51 -13.05
CA ASP A 35 -15.48 -6.96 -13.82
C ASP A 35 -15.79 -5.60 -14.48
N SER A 36 -17.06 -5.24 -14.62
CA SER A 36 -17.51 -3.92 -15.11
C SER A 36 -17.87 -2.95 -13.98
N VAL A 37 -17.79 -3.39 -12.73
CA VAL A 37 -18.14 -2.59 -11.55
C VAL A 37 -16.94 -1.75 -11.17
N LEU A 38 -17.03 -0.44 -11.40
CA LEU A 38 -16.05 0.51 -10.91
C LEU A 38 -16.24 0.68 -9.40
N SER A 39 -15.18 0.53 -8.63
CA SER A 39 -15.19 0.83 -7.19
C SER A 39 -15.62 2.29 -6.95
N CYS A 40 -16.28 2.56 -5.82
CA CYS A 40 -16.92 3.85 -5.52
C CYS A 40 -18.04 4.31 -6.48
N SER A 41 -18.46 3.48 -7.44
CA SER A 41 -19.70 3.71 -8.16
C SER A 41 -20.91 3.19 -7.38
N SER A 42 -22.12 3.60 -7.77
CA SER A 42 -23.36 3.07 -7.19
C SER A 42 -23.55 1.55 -7.38
N ARG A 43 -22.81 0.93 -8.33
CA ARG A 43 -22.81 -0.52 -8.55
C ARG A 43 -21.88 -1.27 -7.58
N ALA A 44 -20.90 -0.60 -6.97
CA ALA A 44 -20.03 -1.18 -5.96
C ALA A 44 -20.74 -1.20 -4.60
N ASN A 45 -21.80 -2.01 -4.52
CA ASN A 45 -22.64 -2.13 -3.34
C ASN A 45 -22.70 -3.61 -2.89
N PRO A 46 -22.27 -3.93 -1.65
CA PRO A 46 -22.17 -5.31 -1.16
C PRO A 46 -23.52 -6.04 -1.10
N LEU A 47 -24.65 -5.32 -1.19
CA LEU A 47 -25.99 -5.92 -1.26
C LEU A 47 -26.37 -6.39 -2.68
N SER A 48 -25.65 -5.94 -3.70
CA SER A 48 -25.98 -6.21 -5.10
C SER A 48 -24.86 -6.85 -5.91
N VAL A 49 -23.63 -6.82 -5.41
CA VAL A 49 -22.47 -7.47 -6.04
C VAL A 49 -21.75 -8.34 -5.03
N ASP A 50 -21.07 -9.35 -5.56
CA ASP A 50 -20.18 -10.21 -4.80
C ASP A 50 -18.90 -9.45 -4.43
N SER A 51 -18.71 -9.17 -3.13
CA SER A 51 -17.55 -8.41 -2.61
C SER A 51 -16.21 -9.12 -2.83
N CYS A 52 -16.21 -10.42 -3.14
CA CYS A 52 -15.00 -11.14 -3.57
C CYS A 52 -14.62 -10.86 -5.03
N CYS A 53 -15.56 -10.32 -5.82
CA CYS A 53 -15.38 -10.04 -7.23
C CYS A 53 -15.35 -8.54 -7.58
N ALA A 54 -15.82 -7.67 -6.68
CA ALA A 54 -15.71 -6.23 -6.78
C ALA A 54 -15.39 -5.61 -5.42
N GLU A 55 -14.43 -4.67 -5.38
CA GLU A 55 -14.15 -3.97 -4.12
C GLU A 55 -15.28 -3.01 -3.76
N THR A 56 -15.92 -3.25 -2.61
CA THR A 56 -17.12 -2.49 -2.17
C THR A 56 -16.89 -1.61 -0.95
N PHE A 57 -15.72 -1.67 -0.31
CA PHE A 57 -15.45 -0.96 0.94
C PHE A 57 -14.39 0.11 0.74
N GLY A 58 -13.18 -0.30 0.37
CA GLY A 58 -11.99 0.52 0.18
C GLY A 58 -11.81 1.00 -1.26
N GLY A 59 -12.87 1.51 -1.88
CA GLY A 59 -12.92 1.68 -3.33
C GLY A 59 -12.07 2.82 -3.91
N LEU A 60 -11.47 3.67 -3.07
CA LEU A 60 -10.46 4.65 -3.49
C LEU A 60 -9.09 4.11 -3.08
N PHE A 61 -8.29 3.73 -4.06
CA PHE A 61 -7.01 3.07 -3.81
C PHE A 61 -5.86 4.04 -3.94
N LEU A 62 -4.84 3.88 -3.10
CA LEU A 62 -3.61 4.63 -3.17
C LEU A 62 -2.44 3.66 -3.33
N SER A 63 -1.68 3.79 -4.41
CA SER A 63 -0.33 3.21 -4.47
C SER A 63 0.67 4.29 -4.06
N THR A 64 1.36 4.05 -2.96
CA THR A 64 2.22 5.04 -2.31
C THR A 64 3.69 4.66 -2.47
N GLN A 65 4.55 5.66 -2.59
CA GLN A 65 5.98 5.47 -2.84
C GLN A 65 6.82 6.40 -1.97
N PHE A 66 8.00 5.92 -1.59
CA PHE A 66 9.02 6.66 -0.86
C PHE A 66 10.17 7.10 -1.76
N TRP A 67 10.68 8.30 -1.50
CA TRP A 67 12.04 8.69 -1.81
C TRP A 67 12.84 8.86 -0.53
N SER A 68 13.55 7.79 -0.17
CA SER A 68 14.47 7.77 0.96
C SER A 68 15.91 7.97 0.48
N THR A 69 16.73 8.64 1.28
CA THR A 69 18.16 8.85 1.00
C THR A 69 19.05 7.81 1.68
N TYR A 70 18.54 7.14 2.71
CA TYR A 70 19.20 6.08 3.46
C TYR A 70 18.13 5.17 4.10
N THR A 71 18.51 3.96 4.49
CA THR A 71 17.65 2.98 5.18
C THR A 71 17.90 2.96 6.67
N GLY A 72 19.11 3.31 7.14
CA GLY A 72 19.50 3.17 8.54
C GLY A 72 19.97 1.76 8.91
N LEU A 73 19.91 0.82 7.96
CA LEU A 73 20.36 -0.57 8.08
C LEU A 73 21.33 -0.93 6.94
N GLU A 74 22.08 0.05 6.41
CA GLU A 74 23.07 -0.17 5.36
C GLU A 74 24.14 -1.20 5.78
N SER A 75 24.53 -1.22 7.06
CA SER A 75 25.47 -2.20 7.61
C SER A 75 24.96 -3.63 7.59
N GLU A 76 23.63 -3.82 7.47
CA GLU A 76 22.96 -5.11 7.37
C GLU A 76 22.63 -5.46 5.91
N GLY A 77 23.03 -4.63 4.95
CA GLY A 77 22.79 -4.84 3.53
C GLY A 77 21.41 -4.41 3.04
N GLN A 78 20.60 -3.74 3.87
CA GLN A 78 19.35 -3.13 3.40
C GLN A 78 19.67 -1.83 2.67
N LEU A 79 19.68 -1.89 1.33
CA LEU A 79 20.03 -0.77 0.45
C LEU A 79 18.87 -0.39 -0.47
N LEU A 80 18.93 0.81 -1.02
CA LEU A 80 17.89 1.38 -1.88
C LEU A 80 18.25 1.25 -3.38
N PRO A 81 17.28 1.10 -4.30
CA PRO A 81 17.54 0.98 -5.75
C PRO A 81 17.88 2.32 -6.41
N ALA A 82 19.11 2.54 -6.89
CA ALA A 82 19.66 3.88 -7.21
C ALA A 82 18.75 4.84 -8.01
N ASN A 83 18.02 4.33 -8.99
CA ASN A 83 17.19 5.11 -9.92
C ASN A 83 15.70 4.79 -9.83
N ASP A 84 15.22 4.36 -8.67
CA ASP A 84 13.79 4.07 -8.45
C ASP A 84 13.31 4.62 -7.11
N TRP A 85 12.06 5.04 -7.07
CA TRP A 85 11.33 5.23 -5.82
C TRP A 85 10.95 3.85 -5.27
N THR A 86 10.90 3.67 -3.95
CA THR A 86 10.50 2.38 -3.35
C THR A 86 9.01 2.35 -3.05
N LEU A 87 8.40 1.17 -3.08
CA LEU A 87 7.02 0.96 -2.66
C LEU A 87 6.89 1.27 -1.16
N HIS A 88 5.89 2.08 -0.81
CA HIS A 88 5.42 2.27 0.56
C HIS A 88 4.26 1.30 0.81
N GLY A 89 3.19 1.37 0.03
CA GLY A 89 2.08 0.42 0.15
C GLY A 89 0.98 0.55 -0.90
N LEU A 90 -0.08 -0.22 -0.68
CA LEU A 90 -1.35 -0.17 -1.42
C LEU A 90 -2.48 -0.03 -0.40
N TRP A 91 -3.14 1.12 -0.39
CA TRP A 91 -4.08 1.48 0.68
C TRP A 91 -5.51 1.62 0.18
N PRO A 92 -6.50 1.04 0.87
CA PRO A 92 -7.91 1.33 0.68
C PRO A 92 -8.33 2.55 1.50
N ASP A 93 -8.74 3.61 0.81
CA ASP A 93 -9.54 4.68 1.37
C ASP A 93 -11.02 4.44 1.05
N PHE A 94 -11.89 4.96 1.91
CA PHE A 94 -13.29 5.11 1.58
C PHE A 94 -13.47 6.11 0.43
N CYS A 95 -14.60 6.00 -0.27
CA CYS A 95 -14.91 6.84 -1.43
C CYS A 95 -15.03 8.34 -1.13
N ASN A 96 -15.13 8.72 0.16
CA ASN A 96 -15.10 10.11 0.61
C ASN A 96 -13.69 10.62 0.96
N GLY A 97 -12.65 9.81 0.79
CA GLY A 97 -11.25 10.12 1.11
C GLY A 97 -10.89 9.98 2.59
N SER A 98 -11.81 9.56 3.46
CA SER A 98 -11.44 9.07 4.80
C SER A 98 -10.98 7.61 4.72
N TYR A 99 -10.34 7.11 5.76
CA TYR A 99 -9.85 5.74 5.79
C TYR A 99 -10.09 5.07 7.14
N THR A 100 -9.96 3.75 7.15
CA THR A 100 -9.95 2.91 8.35
C THR A 100 -8.67 2.08 8.37
N GLN A 101 -8.43 1.33 9.45
CA GLN A 101 -7.20 0.58 9.61
C GLN A 101 -7.39 -0.64 10.51
N TYR A 102 -6.60 -1.69 10.25
CA TYR A 102 -6.63 -2.93 11.02
C TYR A 102 -8.04 -3.52 11.10
N CYS A 103 -8.68 -3.70 9.95
CA CYS A 103 -10.09 -4.08 9.87
C CYS A 103 -10.36 -5.54 10.27
N ASP A 104 -9.33 -6.39 10.27
CA ASP A 104 -9.38 -7.75 10.80
C ASP A 104 -8.16 -8.04 11.69
N LEU A 105 -8.40 -8.16 13.00
CA LEU A 105 -7.35 -8.45 13.98
C LEU A 105 -6.95 -9.93 14.03
N ASN A 106 -7.73 -10.84 13.43
CA ASN A 106 -7.36 -12.26 13.35
C ASN A 106 -6.29 -12.51 12.26
N ARG A 107 -6.13 -11.57 11.33
CA ARG A 107 -5.14 -11.59 10.25
C ARG A 107 -4.14 -10.45 10.37
N GLN A 108 -3.83 -10.06 11.60
CA GLN A 108 -2.87 -9.02 11.92
C GLN A 108 -1.49 -9.66 12.16
N TYR A 109 -0.48 -9.11 11.49
CA TYR A 109 0.92 -9.55 11.50
C TYR A 109 1.93 -8.42 11.78
N ASP A 110 1.47 -7.23 12.21
CA ASP A 110 2.32 -6.07 12.49
C ASP A 110 2.90 -6.15 13.92
N PRO A 111 4.24 -6.28 14.06
CA PRO A 111 4.90 -6.37 15.36
C PRO A 111 4.97 -5.03 16.10
N THR A 112 4.76 -3.90 15.41
CA THR A 112 4.83 -2.54 15.97
C THR A 112 3.67 -1.66 15.51
N PRO A 113 2.40 -1.96 15.89
CA PRO A 113 1.24 -1.22 15.41
C PRO A 113 1.30 0.28 15.67
N SER A 114 1.20 1.08 14.60
CA SER A 114 1.22 2.55 14.69
C SER A 114 0.29 3.24 13.67
N PRO A 115 -0.73 3.99 14.12
CA PRO A 115 -1.26 4.04 15.48
C PRO A 115 -1.72 2.66 15.99
N ASN A 116 -1.70 2.43 17.30
CA ASN A 116 -2.00 1.13 17.91
C ASN A 116 -3.50 0.90 18.21
N THR A 117 -4.39 1.61 17.51
CA THR A 117 -5.85 1.42 17.60
C THR A 117 -6.49 1.37 16.21
N THR A 118 -7.62 0.68 16.06
CA THR A 118 -8.30 0.46 14.77
C THR A 118 -8.90 1.72 14.12
N ASN A 119 -8.99 2.83 14.86
CA ASN A 119 -9.53 4.10 14.36
C ASN A 119 -8.60 5.30 14.60
N SER A 120 -7.34 5.05 14.99
CA SER A 120 -6.36 6.09 15.37
C SER A 120 -6.77 7.00 16.53
N LEU A 121 -7.84 6.68 17.27
CA LEU A 121 -8.30 7.43 18.43
C LEU A 121 -8.07 6.63 19.72
N PRO A 122 -7.98 7.30 20.88
CA PRO A 122 -7.86 6.62 22.17
C PRO A 122 -9.02 5.67 22.52
N ASN A 123 -10.16 5.84 21.86
CA ASN A 123 -11.35 4.99 22.05
C ASN A 123 -11.43 3.82 21.06
N GLY A 124 -10.48 3.68 20.14
CA GLY A 124 -10.44 2.56 19.21
C GLY A 124 -10.05 1.25 19.88
N THR A 125 -10.38 0.15 19.23
CA THR A 125 -9.93 -1.18 19.66
C THR A 125 -8.40 -1.23 19.57
N VAL A 126 -7.75 -1.68 20.65
CA VAL A 126 -6.30 -1.83 20.69
C VAL A 126 -5.85 -2.92 19.72
N VAL A 127 -4.83 -2.59 18.92
CA VAL A 127 -4.15 -3.53 18.02
C VAL A 127 -2.98 -4.14 18.78
N PRO A 128 -3.03 -5.43 19.15
CA PRO A 128 -1.92 -6.05 19.87
C PRO A 128 -0.71 -6.23 18.94
N PRO A 129 0.52 -6.02 19.43
CA PRO A 129 1.74 -6.36 18.70
C PRO A 129 1.76 -7.84 18.32
N TYR A 130 2.02 -8.13 17.05
CA TYR A 130 2.22 -9.49 16.57
C TYR A 130 3.53 -10.09 17.12
N LYS A 131 3.49 -11.37 17.49
CA LYS A 131 4.63 -12.10 18.08
C LYS A 131 4.98 -13.39 17.33
N GLY A 132 4.33 -13.64 16.20
CA GLY A 132 4.58 -14.81 15.38
C GLY A 132 5.78 -14.63 14.45
N PRO A 133 5.94 -15.54 13.47
CA PRO A 133 7.04 -15.48 12.52
C PRO A 133 6.97 -14.24 11.61
N ASN A 134 8.11 -13.83 11.09
CA ASN A 134 8.24 -12.80 10.06
C ASN A 134 7.29 -13.08 8.87
N ILE A 135 6.48 -12.09 8.47
CA ILE A 135 5.48 -12.23 7.39
C ILE A 135 6.07 -12.66 6.04
N GLY A 136 7.33 -12.33 5.75
CA GLY A 136 8.06 -12.79 4.58
C GLY A 136 8.25 -14.31 4.52
N THR A 137 8.22 -15.01 5.67
CA THR A 137 8.26 -16.49 5.71
C THR A 137 6.97 -17.12 5.18
N PHE A 138 5.85 -16.38 5.12
CA PHE A 138 4.58 -16.87 4.59
C PHE A 138 4.62 -17.12 3.09
N LEU A 139 5.61 -16.57 2.39
CA LEU A 139 5.80 -16.77 0.94
C LEU A 139 6.46 -18.11 0.62
N GLU A 140 7.15 -18.73 1.58
CA GLU A 140 7.95 -19.95 1.37
C GLU A 140 7.10 -21.18 1.03
N PRO A 141 5.96 -21.46 1.69
CA PRO A 141 5.08 -22.58 1.31
C PRO A 141 4.57 -22.47 -0.13
N PHE A 142 4.41 -21.25 -0.64
CA PHE A 142 4.00 -20.96 -2.02
C PHE A 142 5.18 -20.92 -3.01
N LYS A 143 6.42 -21.12 -2.54
CA LYS A 143 7.67 -21.06 -3.33
C LYS A 143 7.88 -19.72 -4.04
N LYS A 144 7.35 -18.63 -3.48
CA LYS A 144 7.41 -17.26 -4.02
C LYS A 144 8.72 -16.55 -3.64
N TYR A 145 9.85 -17.18 -3.94
CA TYR A 145 11.17 -16.66 -3.56
C TYR A 145 11.58 -15.42 -4.36
N ASP A 146 11.14 -15.34 -5.62
CA ASP A 146 11.34 -14.18 -6.50
C ASP A 146 10.55 -12.96 -6.01
N LEU A 147 9.32 -13.16 -5.54
CA LEU A 147 8.52 -12.14 -4.88
C LEU A 147 9.25 -11.58 -3.64
N LEU A 148 9.72 -12.46 -2.75
CA LEU A 148 10.47 -12.06 -1.56
C LEU A 148 11.75 -11.29 -1.91
N ALA A 149 12.49 -11.75 -2.93
CA ALA A 149 13.70 -11.06 -3.41
C ALA A 149 13.36 -9.66 -3.99
N TRP A 150 12.23 -9.55 -4.69
CA TRP A 150 11.76 -8.26 -5.21
C TRP A 150 11.39 -7.31 -4.08
N MET A 151 10.64 -7.77 -3.08
CA MET A 151 10.23 -6.96 -1.92
C MET A 151 11.45 -6.46 -1.13
N ASN A 152 12.45 -7.31 -0.92
CA ASN A 152 13.73 -6.91 -0.29
C ASN A 152 14.54 -5.88 -1.08
N LYS A 153 14.23 -5.65 -2.36
CA LYS A 153 14.92 -4.68 -3.20
C LYS A 153 14.13 -3.38 -3.40
N TYR A 154 12.80 -3.45 -3.40
CA TYR A 154 11.94 -2.33 -3.79
C TYR A 154 10.89 -1.93 -2.76
N TRP A 155 10.64 -2.72 -1.71
CA TRP A 155 9.68 -2.43 -0.65
C TRP A 155 10.41 -2.31 0.69
N ILE A 156 11.16 -1.20 0.82
CA ILE A 156 12.20 -1.04 1.83
C ILE A 156 11.69 -0.22 3.02
N ASN A 157 11.97 -0.68 4.23
CA ASN A 157 11.70 0.04 5.47
C ASN A 157 12.83 1.02 5.83
N GLN A 158 12.55 2.02 6.66
CA GLN A 158 13.51 3.00 7.15
C GLN A 158 13.66 2.89 8.67
N GLY A 159 14.87 2.62 9.13
CA GLY A 159 15.23 2.51 10.55
C GLY A 159 14.85 1.18 11.21
N ALA A 160 14.27 0.25 10.44
CA ALA A 160 13.88 -1.08 10.90
C ALA A 160 13.86 -2.06 9.71
N ASP A 161 13.67 -3.35 10.01
CA ASP A 161 13.69 -4.43 9.03
C ASP A 161 12.47 -4.38 8.09
N ASN A 162 12.65 -4.81 6.84
CA ASN A 162 11.56 -4.83 5.86
C ASN A 162 10.35 -5.69 6.28
N PRO A 163 10.53 -6.90 6.86
CA PRO A 163 9.42 -7.71 7.32
C PRO A 163 8.44 -7.06 8.30
N SER A 164 8.94 -6.34 9.29
CA SER A 164 8.09 -5.59 10.23
C SER A 164 7.20 -4.59 9.49
N PHE A 165 7.75 -3.93 8.46
CA PHE A 165 7.01 -3.00 7.62
C PHE A 165 6.01 -3.69 6.69
N TRP A 166 6.34 -4.81 6.07
CA TRP A 166 5.36 -5.56 5.28
C TRP A 166 4.21 -6.07 6.15
N GLY A 167 4.51 -6.44 7.40
CA GLY A 167 3.52 -6.79 8.42
C GLY A 167 2.59 -5.63 8.70
N HIS A 168 3.13 -4.41 8.87
CA HIS A 168 2.37 -3.17 8.97
C HIS A 168 1.45 -2.96 7.78
N GLU A 169 1.99 -2.97 6.57
CA GLU A 169 1.25 -2.68 5.35
C GLU A 169 0.10 -3.66 5.13
N PHE A 170 0.33 -4.96 5.32
CA PHE A 170 -0.74 -5.95 5.23
C PHE A 170 -1.79 -5.73 6.33
N SER A 171 -1.34 -5.70 7.59
CA SER A 171 -2.24 -5.66 8.75
C SER A 171 -3.13 -4.44 8.76
N LYS A 172 -2.55 -3.29 8.46
CA LYS A 172 -3.22 -1.99 8.57
C LYS A 172 -4.11 -1.72 7.37
N HIS A 173 -3.66 -2.11 6.17
CA HIS A 173 -4.30 -1.72 4.93
C HIS A 173 -4.93 -2.90 4.18
N ALA A 174 -4.22 -4.01 3.99
CA ALA A 174 -4.75 -5.15 3.23
C ALA A 174 -6.02 -5.74 3.86
N THR A 175 -6.07 -5.82 5.19
CA THR A 175 -7.23 -6.34 5.93
C THR A 175 -8.52 -5.52 5.72
N CYS A 176 -8.41 -4.30 5.18
CA CYS A 176 -9.51 -3.39 4.94
C CYS A 176 -10.08 -3.44 3.50
N PHE A 177 -9.54 -4.31 2.65
CA PHE A 177 -10.18 -4.67 1.39
C PHE A 177 -11.11 -5.86 1.58
N SER A 178 -12.31 -5.77 1.01
CA SER A 178 -13.23 -6.92 0.94
C SER A 178 -12.64 -8.09 0.13
N THR A 179 -11.99 -7.75 -0.98
CA THR A 179 -11.49 -8.74 -1.94
C THR A 179 -10.30 -9.58 -1.47
N PHE A 180 -9.64 -9.21 -0.37
CA PHE A 180 -8.57 -9.99 0.28
C PHE A 180 -9.04 -10.71 1.56
N ASP A 181 -10.35 -10.74 1.84
CA ASP A 181 -10.87 -11.50 2.97
C ASP A 181 -10.78 -13.01 2.69
N VAL A 182 -10.52 -13.80 3.73
CA VAL A 182 -10.27 -15.25 3.60
C VAL A 182 -11.42 -16.02 2.95
N PRO A 183 -12.71 -15.72 3.23
CA PRO A 183 -13.83 -16.37 2.53
C PRO A 183 -13.73 -16.30 1.00
N CYS A 184 -13.14 -15.24 0.44
CA CYS A 184 -13.01 -15.07 -1.01
C CYS A 184 -12.12 -16.10 -1.71
N TYR A 185 -11.30 -16.82 -0.96
CA TYR A 185 -10.44 -17.89 -1.46
C TYR A 185 -11.14 -19.25 -1.47
N GLY A 186 -12.38 -19.31 -0.97
CA GLY A 186 -13.23 -20.49 -1.03
C GLY A 186 -12.80 -21.63 -0.09
N PRO A 187 -13.35 -22.84 -0.27
CA PRO A 187 -13.12 -23.98 0.62
C PRO A 187 -11.71 -24.58 0.49
N GLU A 188 -10.95 -24.20 -0.55
CA GLU A 188 -9.58 -24.67 -0.81
C GLU A 188 -8.50 -23.66 -0.36
N TYR A 189 -8.88 -22.67 0.45
CA TYR A 189 -7.95 -21.69 1.00
C TYR A 189 -6.73 -22.36 1.64
N VAL A 190 -5.56 -21.84 1.27
CA VAL A 190 -4.28 -22.19 1.92
C VAL A 190 -3.89 -21.02 2.82
N GLU A 191 -3.50 -21.32 4.06
CA GLU A 191 -3.09 -20.30 5.03
C GLU A 191 -2.07 -19.32 4.43
N HIS A 192 -2.37 -18.02 4.56
CA HIS A 192 -1.64 -16.86 4.01
C HIS A 192 -1.71 -16.67 2.49
N GLN A 193 -2.58 -17.37 1.77
CA GLN A 193 -2.76 -17.14 0.32
C GLN A 193 -3.11 -15.68 0.00
N GLU A 194 -3.89 -15.03 0.86
CA GLU A 194 -4.30 -13.64 0.76
C GLU A 194 -3.17 -12.65 1.03
N VAL A 195 -2.21 -13.02 1.88
CA VAL A 195 -0.99 -12.24 2.11
C VAL A 195 -0.13 -12.23 0.85
N VAL A 196 0.06 -13.40 0.25
CA VAL A 196 0.82 -13.53 -1.02
C VAL A 196 0.14 -12.74 -2.13
N GLU A 197 -1.18 -12.89 -2.32
CA GLU A 197 -1.91 -12.19 -3.38
C GLU A 197 -1.92 -10.66 -3.16
N PHE A 198 -1.99 -10.19 -1.91
CA PHE A 198 -1.87 -8.75 -1.61
C PHE A 198 -0.51 -8.20 -2.04
N PHE A 199 0.59 -8.87 -1.70
CA PHE A 199 1.92 -8.41 -2.09
C PHE A 199 2.10 -8.39 -3.61
N GLU A 200 1.66 -9.43 -4.31
CA GLU A 200 1.68 -9.45 -5.78
C GLU A 200 0.86 -8.29 -6.37
N THR A 201 -0.31 -8.02 -5.79
CA THR A 201 -1.19 -6.94 -6.23
C THR A 201 -0.54 -5.57 -6.00
N ALA A 202 -0.02 -5.28 -4.81
CA ALA A 202 0.66 -4.02 -4.51
C ALA A 202 1.83 -3.74 -5.49
N ILE A 203 2.61 -4.78 -5.82
CA ILE A 203 3.70 -4.71 -6.80
C ILE A 203 3.16 -4.44 -8.20
N GLN A 204 2.09 -5.11 -8.60
CA GLN A 204 1.45 -4.91 -9.90
C GLN A 204 1.01 -3.45 -10.11
N TYR A 205 0.51 -2.78 -9.07
CA TYR A 205 0.18 -1.35 -9.13
C TYR A 205 1.44 -0.48 -9.15
N TYR A 206 2.41 -0.72 -8.25
CA TYR A 206 3.67 0.01 -8.20
C TYR A 206 4.42 0.03 -9.54
N ARG A 207 4.52 -1.12 -10.21
CA ARG A 207 5.30 -1.26 -11.46
C ARG A 207 4.77 -0.43 -12.63
N ARG A 208 3.52 0.04 -12.56
CA ARG A 208 2.92 0.94 -13.56
C ARG A 208 3.19 2.42 -13.26
N LEU A 209 3.83 2.73 -12.15
CA LEU A 209 4.06 4.08 -11.63
C LEU A 209 5.57 4.39 -11.51
N PRO A 210 6.33 4.44 -12.61
CA PRO A 210 7.78 4.68 -12.58
C PRO A 210 8.11 6.16 -12.29
N THR A 211 7.85 6.61 -11.05
CA THR A 211 7.97 8.01 -10.60
C THR A 211 9.34 8.61 -10.94
N TRP A 212 10.43 7.88 -10.68
CA TRP A 212 11.77 8.35 -11.04
C TRP A 212 11.90 8.60 -12.54
N GLY A 213 11.40 7.67 -13.37
CA GLY A 213 11.45 7.76 -14.82
C GLY A 213 10.69 8.98 -15.35
N TRP A 214 9.48 9.22 -14.84
CA TRP A 214 8.67 10.38 -15.22
C TRP A 214 9.31 11.71 -14.81
N LEU A 215 9.84 11.81 -13.59
CA LEU A 215 10.56 13.01 -13.14
C LEU A 215 11.82 13.25 -13.97
N SER A 216 12.60 12.19 -14.22
CA SER A 216 13.84 12.26 -14.99
C SER A 216 13.61 12.72 -16.44
N GLN A 217 12.52 12.26 -17.08
CA GLN A 217 12.10 12.72 -18.41
C GLN A 217 11.73 14.21 -18.43
N ALA A 218 11.16 14.72 -17.34
CA ALA A 218 10.88 16.15 -17.15
C ALA A 218 12.10 16.97 -16.71
N GLY A 219 13.30 16.36 -16.66
CA GLY A 219 14.53 17.03 -16.21
C GLY A 219 14.64 17.22 -14.69
N ILE A 220 13.75 16.61 -13.91
CA ILE A 220 13.76 16.67 -12.44
C ILE A 220 14.53 15.46 -11.92
N LYS A 221 15.75 15.70 -11.43
CA LYS A 221 16.65 14.64 -10.95
C LYS A 221 17.13 14.91 -9.52
N PRO A 222 17.48 13.85 -8.78
CA PRO A 222 18.12 14.00 -7.48
C PRO A 222 19.38 14.86 -7.58
N SER A 223 19.52 15.85 -6.69
CA SER A 223 20.63 16.80 -6.66
C SER A 223 20.80 17.39 -5.26
N ASN A 224 22.04 17.61 -4.86
CA ASN A 224 22.36 18.32 -3.61
C ASN A 224 22.41 19.84 -3.78
N ALA A 225 22.34 20.35 -5.01
CA ALA A 225 22.45 21.78 -5.33
C ALA A 225 21.18 22.35 -5.96
N THR A 226 20.48 21.56 -6.77
CA THR A 226 19.30 22.01 -7.51
C THR A 226 18.08 22.01 -6.60
N THR A 227 17.35 23.11 -6.61
CA THR A 227 16.03 23.19 -5.98
C THR A 227 14.93 23.33 -7.03
N TYR A 228 13.72 22.99 -6.62
CA TYR A 228 12.56 22.87 -7.48
C TYR A 228 11.33 23.49 -6.81
N SER A 229 10.32 23.77 -7.61
CA SER A 229 9.00 24.20 -7.15
C SER A 229 8.04 23.01 -7.15
N ILE A 230 7.07 22.97 -6.22
CA ILE A 230 6.06 21.90 -6.17
C ILE A 230 5.31 21.76 -7.50
N GLY A 231 5.04 22.88 -8.19
CA GLY A 231 4.37 22.89 -9.48
C GLY A 231 5.12 22.13 -10.59
N GLN A 232 6.46 22.03 -10.50
CA GLN A 232 7.24 21.24 -11.46
C GLN A 232 6.97 19.74 -11.30
N PHE A 233 6.99 19.24 -10.05
CA PHE A 233 6.67 17.83 -9.78
C PHE A 233 5.22 17.52 -10.13
N GLN A 234 4.27 18.36 -9.70
CA GLN A 234 2.85 18.15 -10.00
C GLN A 234 2.60 18.11 -11.51
N THR A 235 3.21 19.03 -12.28
CA THR A 235 3.08 19.04 -13.74
C THR A 235 3.67 17.78 -14.37
N ALA A 236 4.89 17.40 -14.00
CA ALA A 236 5.57 16.23 -14.57
C ALA A 236 4.81 14.93 -14.31
N LEU A 237 4.38 14.72 -13.06
CA LEU A 237 3.68 13.51 -12.66
C LEU A 237 2.25 13.47 -13.19
N THR A 238 1.52 14.59 -13.18
CA THR A 238 0.16 14.65 -13.74
C THR A 238 0.15 14.35 -15.24
N SER A 239 1.13 14.89 -15.97
CA SER A 239 1.23 14.67 -17.41
C SER A 239 1.50 13.21 -17.78
N SER A 240 2.20 12.48 -16.90
CA SER A 240 2.57 11.08 -17.14
C SER A 240 1.52 10.10 -16.62
N TYR A 241 0.96 10.38 -15.44
CA TYR A 241 -0.04 9.53 -14.79
C TYR A 241 -1.46 9.72 -15.35
N GLY A 242 -1.78 10.94 -15.81
CA GLY A 242 -3.13 11.31 -16.27
C GLY A 242 -4.03 11.90 -15.18
N ALA A 243 -3.57 11.94 -13.92
CA ALA A 243 -4.26 12.58 -12.81
C ALA A 243 -3.26 13.21 -11.83
N LEU A 244 -3.71 14.12 -10.97
CA LEU A 244 -2.86 14.79 -9.98
C LEU A 244 -2.59 13.86 -8.79
N PRO A 245 -1.33 13.42 -8.55
CA PRO A 245 -1.01 12.68 -7.32
C PRO A 245 -0.85 13.61 -6.12
N TYR A 246 -0.89 13.03 -4.91
CA TYR A 246 -0.40 13.69 -3.71
C TYR A 246 1.13 13.67 -3.71
N ILE A 247 1.75 14.77 -3.27
CA ILE A 247 3.21 14.85 -3.11
C ILE A 247 3.54 15.27 -1.69
N GLY A 248 4.17 14.36 -0.95
CA GLY A 248 4.59 14.56 0.43
C GLY A 248 6.02 15.07 0.53
N CYS A 249 6.25 15.97 1.47
CA CYS A 249 7.57 16.44 1.82
C CYS A 249 7.88 16.26 3.31
N SER A 250 9.17 16.04 3.60
CA SER A 250 9.78 15.95 4.92
C SER A 250 10.86 17.04 5.10
N GLY A 251 11.68 16.92 6.16
CA GLY A 251 12.72 17.89 6.49
C GLY A 251 12.18 19.15 7.19
N PRO A 252 12.96 20.23 7.31
CA PRO A 252 12.50 21.46 7.95
C PRO A 252 11.37 22.12 7.14
N ARG A 253 10.50 22.88 7.82
CA ARG A 253 9.54 23.75 7.13
C ARG A 253 10.29 24.91 6.47
N PHE A 254 9.76 25.45 5.38
CA PHE A 254 10.47 26.49 4.62
C PHE A 254 10.73 27.74 5.47
N ASN A 255 9.74 28.20 6.23
CA ASN A 255 9.86 29.31 7.17
C ASN A 255 10.84 29.09 8.33
N GLU A 256 11.28 27.85 8.58
CA GLU A 256 12.32 27.50 9.55
C GLU A 256 13.74 27.53 8.92
N THR A 257 13.84 27.69 7.60
CA THR A 257 15.13 27.76 6.89
C THR A 257 15.63 29.18 6.75
N ALA A 258 16.94 29.35 6.55
CA ALA A 258 17.53 30.66 6.26
C ALA A 258 16.94 31.31 4.98
N ALA A 259 16.64 30.50 3.95
CA ALA A 259 16.06 30.97 2.71
C ALA A 259 14.59 31.42 2.84
N GLY A 260 13.85 30.82 3.79
CA GLY A 260 12.46 31.16 4.07
C GLY A 260 12.27 32.07 5.27
N ALA A 261 13.34 32.69 5.79
CA ALA A 261 13.22 33.62 6.91
C ALA A 261 12.18 34.71 6.61
N ASN A 262 11.22 34.89 7.54
CA ASN A 262 10.06 35.78 7.42
C ASN A 262 8.98 35.38 6.39
N SER A 263 9.10 34.20 5.78
CA SER A 263 8.01 33.62 4.97
C SER A 263 6.90 33.07 5.86
N THR A 264 5.65 33.12 5.39
CA THR A 264 4.51 32.43 6.01
C THR A 264 4.36 30.98 5.52
N ASP A 265 5.20 30.56 4.57
CA ASP A 265 5.17 29.21 3.99
C ASP A 265 5.73 28.19 4.99
N ASN A 266 4.81 27.42 5.58
CA ASN A 266 5.11 26.40 6.57
C ASN A 266 5.24 25.00 5.95
N GLY A 267 5.28 24.87 4.62
CA GLY A 267 5.42 23.58 3.96
C GLY A 267 6.83 22.99 4.11
N ARG A 268 6.94 21.67 4.02
CA ARG A 268 8.18 20.91 4.17
C ARG A 268 9.04 21.00 2.91
N THR A 269 10.36 20.90 3.04
CA THR A 269 11.32 21.31 1.99
C THR A 269 11.99 20.16 1.25
N GLN A 270 11.74 18.90 1.60
CA GLN A 270 12.38 17.74 0.95
C GLN A 270 11.33 16.78 0.43
N ILE A 271 11.34 16.50 -0.85
CA ILE A 271 10.45 15.50 -1.46
C ILE A 271 10.69 14.14 -0.81
N SER A 272 9.63 13.50 -0.32
CA SER A 272 9.73 12.22 0.40
C SER A 272 8.70 11.18 -0.05
N GLU A 273 7.52 11.60 -0.51
CA GLU A 273 6.45 10.67 -0.87
C GLU A 273 5.67 11.12 -2.10
N VAL A 274 5.13 10.14 -2.83
CA VAL A 274 4.11 10.36 -3.85
C VAL A 274 3.01 9.30 -3.69
N TRP A 275 1.75 9.73 -3.68
CA TRP A 275 0.59 8.83 -3.60
C TRP A 275 -0.27 8.99 -4.86
N TYR A 276 -0.45 7.88 -5.57
CA TYR A 276 -1.25 7.81 -6.80
C TYR A 276 -2.61 7.22 -6.49
N TYR A 277 -3.66 7.99 -6.74
CA TYR A 277 -5.04 7.62 -6.44
C TYR A 277 -5.69 6.97 -7.67
N PHE A 278 -6.44 5.90 -7.48
CA PHE A 278 -7.21 5.26 -8.55
C PHE A 278 -8.45 4.55 -8.01
N HIS A 279 -9.38 4.26 -8.90
CA HIS A 279 -10.42 3.26 -8.70
C HIS A 279 -10.02 1.95 -9.39
N ALA A 280 -10.66 0.84 -9.03
CA ALA A 280 -10.48 -0.45 -9.67
C ALA A 280 -11.79 -0.91 -10.34
N PHE A 281 -11.67 -1.64 -11.45
CA PHE A 281 -12.78 -2.39 -12.03
C PHE A 281 -12.77 -3.82 -11.49
N GLY A 282 -13.87 -4.22 -10.87
CA GLY A 282 -13.98 -5.49 -10.15
C GLY A 282 -12.98 -5.53 -8.99
N ARG A 283 -12.31 -6.68 -8.84
CA ARG A 283 -11.35 -6.89 -7.76
C ARG A 283 -9.96 -6.29 -8.07
N PRO A 284 -9.27 -5.67 -7.10
CA PRO A 284 -7.96 -5.04 -7.29
C PRO A 284 -6.90 -5.97 -7.86
N GLN A 285 -6.96 -7.27 -7.55
CA GLN A 285 -6.01 -8.28 -8.01
C GLN A 285 -5.95 -8.41 -9.53
N ARG A 286 -6.96 -7.92 -10.28
CA ARG A 286 -6.91 -7.87 -11.75
C ARG A 286 -6.02 -6.73 -12.28
N GLY A 287 -5.82 -5.69 -11.46
CA GLY A 287 -5.13 -4.44 -11.79
C GLY A 287 -5.68 -3.70 -12.99
N GLN A 288 -6.99 -3.80 -13.23
CA GLN A 288 -7.68 -2.85 -14.09
C GLN A 288 -8.04 -1.61 -13.26
N TRP A 289 -7.35 -0.51 -13.53
CA TRP A 289 -7.44 0.72 -12.76
C TRP A 289 -8.01 1.89 -13.56
N LEU A 290 -8.48 2.91 -12.84
CA LEU A 290 -8.83 4.21 -13.38
C LEU A 290 -8.11 5.27 -12.54
N PRO A 291 -7.05 5.91 -13.07
CA PRO A 291 -6.40 7.03 -12.41
C PRO A 291 -7.40 8.12 -12.01
N THR A 292 -7.27 8.63 -10.78
CA THR A 292 -8.09 9.72 -10.27
C THR A 292 -7.23 10.75 -9.55
N ASN A 293 -7.74 11.97 -9.43
CA ASN A 293 -7.02 13.05 -8.75
C ASN A 293 -7.00 12.78 -7.24
N ALA A 294 -5.88 13.14 -6.60
CA ALA A 294 -5.79 13.23 -5.16
C ALA A 294 -6.86 14.17 -4.61
N THR A 295 -7.49 13.78 -3.50
CA THR A 295 -8.55 14.54 -2.82
C THR A 295 -8.03 15.19 -1.54
N GLY A 296 -8.66 16.28 -1.10
CA GLY A 296 -8.26 16.96 0.14
C GLY A 296 -6.95 17.75 0.01
N SER A 297 -6.04 17.59 0.99
CA SER A 297 -4.72 18.22 0.92
C SER A 297 -3.83 17.45 -0.06
N VAL A 298 -3.46 18.07 -1.18
CA VAL A 298 -2.68 17.42 -2.24
C VAL A 298 -1.16 17.53 -2.06
N THR A 299 -0.69 18.23 -1.03
CA THR A 299 0.74 18.30 -0.72
C THR A 299 1.01 18.78 0.71
N SER A 300 2.09 18.29 1.31
CA SER A 300 2.69 18.84 2.53
C SER A 300 3.93 19.71 2.27
N CYS A 301 4.28 19.91 1.00
CA CYS A 301 5.46 20.63 0.54
C CYS A 301 5.31 22.16 0.61
N ALA A 302 6.45 22.84 0.72
CA ALA A 302 6.53 24.28 0.54
C ALA A 302 6.05 24.70 -0.85
N LYS A 303 5.35 25.85 -0.91
CA LYS A 303 4.76 26.40 -2.13
C LYS A 303 5.60 27.52 -2.74
N THR A 304 6.53 28.08 -1.97
CA THR A 304 7.48 29.09 -2.42
C THR A 304 8.30 28.52 -3.58
N ALA A 305 8.50 29.34 -4.61
CA ALA A 305 9.27 28.94 -5.78
C ALA A 305 10.67 28.49 -5.37
N ASN A 306 11.12 27.36 -5.91
CA ASN A 306 12.44 26.79 -5.69
C ASN A 306 12.78 26.46 -4.22
N ALA A 307 11.75 26.18 -3.40
CA ALA A 307 11.90 25.81 -2.00
C ALA A 307 12.18 24.31 -1.77
N LEU A 308 11.97 23.46 -2.76
CA LEU A 308 12.03 22.01 -2.59
C LEU A 308 13.37 21.43 -3.02
N ARG A 309 13.85 20.48 -2.24
CA ARG A 309 14.99 19.63 -2.56
C ARG A 309 14.51 18.23 -2.94
N TYR A 310 15.14 17.67 -3.96
CA TYR A 310 15.06 16.26 -4.29
C TYR A 310 16.47 15.68 -4.10
N PRO A 311 16.82 15.24 -2.89
CA PRO A 311 18.21 14.97 -2.53
C PRO A 311 18.76 13.69 -3.19
N LEU A 312 20.06 13.68 -3.44
CA LEU A 312 20.78 12.44 -3.75
C LEU A 312 20.72 11.49 -2.57
N ARG A 313 20.84 10.20 -2.85
CA ARG A 313 21.01 9.20 -1.80
C ARG A 313 22.37 9.34 -1.15
N ALA A 314 22.44 8.93 0.12
CA ALA A 314 23.66 8.92 0.90
C ALA A 314 24.69 7.97 0.27
N ASN A 315 25.96 8.23 0.53
CA ASN A 315 27.03 7.35 0.07
C ASN A 315 26.89 5.97 0.73
N GLY A 316 26.92 4.91 -0.08
CA GLY A 316 26.79 3.53 0.41
C GLY A 316 25.36 3.09 0.75
N SER A 317 24.33 3.90 0.47
CA SER A 317 22.93 3.52 0.72
C SER A 317 22.21 2.92 -0.49
N THR A 318 22.93 2.62 -1.57
CA THR A 318 22.39 2.03 -2.79
C THR A 318 23.12 0.77 -3.21
N TRP A 319 22.40 -0.14 -3.86
CA TRP A 319 22.97 -1.27 -4.61
C TRP A 319 23.80 -0.81 -5.80
#